data_AF-A0A485M0G3-F1
#
_entry.id   AF-A0A485M0G3-F1
#
_cell.length_a   1.000
_cell.length_b   1.000
_cell.length_c   1.000
_cell.angle_alpha   90.00
_cell.angle_beta   90.00
_cell.angle_gamma   90.00
#
_symmetry.space_group_name_H-M   'P 1'
#
loop_
_entity.id
_entity.type
_entity.pdbx_description
1 polymer ?
#
loop_
_entity_poly.entity_id
_entity_poly.type
_entity_poly.pdbx_seq_one_letter_code
_entity_poly.pdbx_strand_id
1 'polypeptide(L)'
;MRRSSRYRVAAYTLPILVMTFLFPVLAGMSPASAGEITDMTGRKVVVPDTINRVFAVSPPGTYLLYALDPSVIIGLNFPLWESEKRYTAKSYQTLPVIGGMVGQGRNINQEVLLAAKPDVIVIWAGRVSAVTRNYEEMFARMKIPWFNVCLDTIDDYPEAILFVGRLLGRKERAAELHGYAVCSLNQVKTSVAGIPEASRPKVYYAQGMDGLCTDPAGSMHTELIEFCGGVNVHRKQSRDNYGYGMDKVTLEQVMLYDPDAILIKEKAFYAEVFSDPRWRRIKAVREKRCFLIPHGPFNWFDRPPSFMRLLGAKWLMSILHPERFPIDMMGETKLFYRLFLGVDLSDKEAKELLGE
;
A
#
# COMPACT_ATOMS: atom_id res chain seq x y z
N MET A 1 34.62 95.80 -46.79
CA MET A 1 34.59 96.31 -45.40
C MET A 1 33.15 96.38 -44.93
N ARG A 2 32.69 95.37 -44.17
CA ARG A 2 31.33 95.25 -43.63
C ARG A 2 31.39 95.38 -42.11
N ARG A 3 30.63 96.31 -41.54
CA ARG A 3 30.19 96.28 -40.13
C ARG A 3 28.73 96.69 -40.12
N SER A 4 27.84 95.76 -39.76
CA SER A 4 26.50 96.12 -39.32
C SER A 4 26.18 95.39 -38.01
N SER A 5 25.57 96.17 -37.14
CA SER A 5 25.12 95.88 -35.78
C SER A 5 24.15 94.68 -35.73
N ARG A 6 24.28 93.84 -34.70
CA ARG A 6 23.25 92.85 -34.33
C ARG A 6 22.79 93.12 -32.90
N TYR A 7 21.49 93.38 -32.79
CA TYR A 7 20.72 93.54 -31.57
C TYR A 7 20.58 92.20 -30.81
N ARG A 8 20.64 92.28 -29.48
CA ARG A 8 20.32 91.19 -28.53
C ARG A 8 18.81 91.15 -28.28
N VAL A 9 18.22 89.95 -28.31
CA VAL A 9 16.91 89.67 -27.71
C VAL A 9 17.12 88.56 -26.68
N ALA A 10 16.71 88.82 -25.44
CA ALA A 10 16.74 87.87 -24.34
C ALA A 10 15.51 86.95 -24.41
N ALA A 11 15.72 85.64 -24.31
CA ALA A 11 14.66 84.65 -24.14
C ALA A 11 14.74 84.08 -22.72
N TYR A 12 13.66 84.22 -21.97
CA TYR A 12 13.48 83.65 -20.63
C TYR A 12 13.15 82.16 -20.75
N THR A 13 13.95 81.30 -20.11
CA THR A 13 13.66 79.86 -19.95
C THR A 13 12.91 79.63 -18.63
N LEU A 14 11.68 79.15 -18.73
CA LEU A 14 10.85 78.67 -17.61
C LEU A 14 11.31 77.24 -17.23
N PRO A 15 11.53 76.89 -15.95
CA PRO A 15 11.85 75.51 -15.58
C PRO A 15 10.58 74.65 -15.55
N ILE A 16 10.59 73.53 -16.28
CA ILE A 16 9.55 72.49 -16.24
C ILE A 16 9.71 71.70 -14.94
N LEU A 17 8.71 71.77 -14.07
CA LEU A 17 8.60 70.98 -12.85
C LEU A 17 8.14 69.56 -13.22
N VAL A 18 9.03 68.57 -13.17
CA VAL A 18 8.68 67.15 -13.37
C VAL A 18 8.15 66.60 -12.05
N MET A 19 6.83 66.47 -11.94
CA MET A 19 6.16 65.86 -10.79
C MET A 19 6.18 64.34 -10.93
N THR A 20 7.07 63.68 -10.18
CA THR A 20 7.20 62.22 -10.17
C THR A 20 6.07 61.63 -9.32
N PHE A 21 5.09 61.00 -9.95
CA PHE A 21 4.06 60.21 -9.26
C PHE A 21 4.67 58.90 -8.75
N LEU A 22 4.83 58.79 -7.43
CA LEU A 22 5.16 57.53 -6.76
C LEU A 22 3.90 56.65 -6.73
N PHE A 23 3.83 55.64 -7.59
CA PHE A 23 2.83 54.57 -7.46
C PHE A 23 3.24 53.64 -6.31
N PRO A 24 2.40 53.44 -5.28
CA PRO A 24 2.67 52.41 -4.28
C PRO A 24 2.47 51.05 -4.94
N VAL A 25 3.55 50.26 -5.02
CA VAL A 25 3.50 48.85 -5.38
C VAL A 25 2.79 48.12 -4.24
N LEU A 26 1.47 47.98 -4.37
CA LEU A 26 0.70 47.02 -3.62
C LEU A 26 1.16 45.62 -4.04
N ALA A 27 2.07 45.05 -3.27
CA ALA A 27 2.40 43.63 -3.35
C ALA A 27 1.11 42.84 -3.11
N GLY A 28 0.52 42.32 -4.18
CA GLY A 28 -0.61 41.43 -4.12
C GLY A 28 -0.21 40.17 -3.36
N MET A 29 -0.64 40.06 -2.10
CA MET A 29 -0.78 38.76 -1.46
C MET A 29 -1.90 38.03 -2.19
N SER A 30 -1.54 37.16 -3.13
CA SER A 30 -2.49 36.21 -3.69
C SER A 30 -3.09 35.40 -2.54
N PRO A 31 -4.42 35.25 -2.44
CA PRO A 31 -5.01 34.35 -1.46
C PRO A 31 -4.49 32.93 -1.74
N ALA A 32 -3.94 32.27 -0.72
CA ALA A 32 -3.58 30.86 -0.76
C ALA A 32 -4.83 30.06 -1.14
N SER A 33 -4.86 29.55 -2.38
CA SER A 33 -5.98 28.76 -2.86
C SER A 33 -5.82 27.34 -2.35
N ALA A 34 -6.50 27.02 -1.26
CA ALA A 34 -6.64 25.65 -0.78
C ALA A 34 -6.96 24.72 -1.97
N GLY A 35 -6.07 23.76 -2.23
CA GLY A 35 -6.17 22.88 -3.39
C GLY A 35 -7.39 21.96 -3.26
N GLU A 36 -8.23 21.90 -4.29
CA GLU A 36 -9.27 20.88 -4.40
C GLU A 36 -8.67 19.63 -5.07
N ILE A 37 -8.72 18.49 -4.38
CA ILE A 37 -8.26 17.20 -4.89
C ILE A 37 -9.47 16.25 -4.98
N THR A 38 -9.61 15.59 -6.12
CA THR A 38 -10.61 14.51 -6.30
C THR A 38 -10.02 13.18 -5.85
N ASP A 39 -10.69 12.51 -4.90
CA ASP A 39 -10.29 11.19 -4.41
C ASP A 39 -10.63 10.06 -5.41
N MET A 40 -10.22 8.81 -5.12
CA MET A 40 -10.43 7.68 -6.04
C MET A 40 -11.92 7.26 -6.15
N THR A 41 -12.80 7.84 -5.35
CA THR A 41 -14.27 7.65 -5.43
C THR A 41 -14.98 8.80 -6.15
N GLY A 42 -14.22 9.78 -6.67
CA GLY A 42 -14.76 10.94 -7.38
C GLY A 42 -15.19 12.10 -6.47
N ARG A 43 -14.94 12.01 -5.16
CA ARG A 43 -15.30 13.08 -4.21
C ARG A 43 -14.23 14.16 -4.20
N LYS A 44 -14.65 15.42 -4.27
CA LYS A 44 -13.80 16.60 -4.15
C LYS A 44 -13.53 16.93 -2.70
N VAL A 45 -12.27 17.17 -2.36
CA VAL A 45 -11.81 17.44 -0.99
C VAL A 45 -10.89 18.65 -1.02
N VAL A 46 -11.19 19.64 -0.17
CA VAL A 46 -10.35 20.81 0.04
C VAL A 46 -9.29 20.48 1.07
N VAL A 47 -8.03 20.74 0.76
CA VAL A 47 -6.89 20.46 1.65
C VAL A 47 -5.96 21.66 1.80
N PRO A 48 -5.12 21.68 2.85
CA PRO A 48 -3.99 22.60 2.95
C PRO A 48 -3.03 22.44 1.76
N ASP A 49 -2.29 23.51 1.45
CA ASP A 49 -1.29 23.51 0.36
C ASP A 49 -0.16 22.48 0.58
N THR A 50 0.07 22.07 1.83
CA THR A 50 1.09 21.08 2.20
C THR A 50 0.52 20.10 3.21
N ILE A 51 0.70 18.81 2.94
CA ILE A 51 0.26 17.70 3.79
C ILE A 51 1.50 17.02 4.37
N ASN A 52 1.68 17.11 5.69
CA ASN A 52 2.80 16.52 6.42
C ASN A 52 2.35 15.56 7.53
N ARG A 53 1.07 15.54 7.86
CA ARG A 53 0.51 14.78 8.99
C ARG A 53 -0.64 13.93 8.51
N VAL A 54 -0.37 12.67 8.19
CA VAL A 54 -1.35 11.75 7.62
C VAL A 54 -1.57 10.57 8.55
N PHE A 55 -2.84 10.23 8.73
CA PHE A 55 -3.23 8.99 9.38
C PHE A 55 -4.06 8.15 8.42
N ALA A 56 -3.65 6.91 8.18
CA ALA A 56 -4.46 5.93 7.47
C ALA A 56 -5.21 5.06 8.48
N VAL A 57 -6.51 4.90 8.29
CA VAL A 57 -7.37 4.16 9.23
C VAL A 57 -7.25 2.64 9.10
N SER A 58 -6.50 2.16 8.11
CA SER A 58 -6.32 0.74 7.84
C SER A 58 -4.84 0.43 7.56
N PRO A 59 -4.35 -0.77 7.96
CA PRO A 59 -2.98 -1.18 7.68
C PRO A 59 -2.57 -1.11 6.19
N PRO A 60 -3.41 -1.52 5.20
CA PRO A 60 -3.04 -1.36 3.79
C PRO A 60 -2.72 0.09 3.41
N GLY A 61 -3.51 1.05 3.92
CA GLY A 61 -3.26 2.48 3.70
C GLY A 61 -2.01 2.96 4.43
N THR A 62 -1.78 2.54 5.67
CA THR A 62 -0.58 2.89 6.44
C THR A 62 0.68 2.37 5.77
N TYR A 63 0.64 1.15 5.23
CA TYR A 63 1.76 0.55 4.54
C TYR A 63 2.03 1.29 3.21
N LEU A 64 0.99 1.66 2.46
CA LEU A 64 1.14 2.49 1.27
C LEU A 64 1.78 3.85 1.57
N LEU A 65 1.35 4.51 2.66
CA LEU A 65 2.01 5.74 3.13
C LEU A 65 3.47 5.49 3.47
N TYR A 66 3.78 4.38 4.15
CA TYR A 66 5.16 4.04 4.54
C TYR A 66 6.06 3.89 3.31
N ALA A 67 5.57 3.26 2.23
CA ALA A 67 6.35 3.08 1.01
C ALA A 67 6.66 4.41 0.30
N LEU A 68 5.71 5.34 0.33
CA LEU A 68 5.85 6.65 -0.31
C LEU A 68 6.69 7.62 0.53
N ASP A 69 6.33 7.81 1.80
CA ASP A 69 7.02 8.69 2.73
C ASP A 69 6.64 8.32 4.18
N PRO A 70 7.50 7.60 4.93
CA PRO A 70 7.18 7.23 6.31
C PRO A 70 7.16 8.44 7.26
N SER A 71 7.74 9.59 6.87
CA SER A 71 7.84 10.77 7.73
C SER A 71 6.51 11.49 7.95
N VAL A 72 5.52 11.27 7.06
CA VAL A 72 4.21 11.93 7.19
C VAL A 72 3.26 11.18 8.13
N ILE A 73 3.58 9.94 8.49
CA ILE A 73 2.69 9.09 9.29
C ILE A 73 2.71 9.54 10.74
N ILE A 74 1.53 9.80 11.31
CA ILE A 74 1.41 10.31 12.68
C ILE A 74 1.00 9.28 13.73
N GLY A 75 0.64 8.06 13.31
CA GLY A 75 0.21 7.02 14.22
C GLY A 75 0.05 5.65 13.57
N LEU A 76 0.11 4.63 14.41
CA LEU A 76 0.01 3.22 14.02
C LEU A 76 -1.42 2.71 14.22
N ASN A 77 -1.80 1.70 13.42
CA ASN A 77 -3.08 1.03 13.62
C ASN A 77 -3.06 0.06 14.81
N PHE A 78 -1.91 -0.51 15.12
CA PHE A 78 -1.66 -1.40 16.26
C PHE A 78 -0.16 -1.40 16.58
N PRO A 79 0.27 -1.88 17.76
CA PRO A 79 1.68 -1.96 18.11
C PRO A 79 2.46 -2.84 17.13
N LEU A 80 3.64 -2.38 16.71
CA LEU A 80 4.54 -3.20 15.89
C LEU A 80 5.10 -4.35 16.71
N TRP A 81 5.23 -5.52 16.08
CA TRP A 81 5.97 -6.65 16.65
C TRP A 81 7.47 -6.40 16.55
N GLU A 82 8.24 -6.99 17.46
CA GLU A 82 9.71 -6.85 17.48
C GLU A 82 10.36 -7.30 16.16
N SER A 83 9.80 -8.30 15.49
CA SER A 83 10.28 -8.77 14.18
C SER A 83 10.11 -7.71 13.07
N GLU A 84 9.11 -6.85 13.18
CA GLU A 84 8.81 -5.81 12.17
C GLU A 84 9.76 -4.62 12.32
N LYS A 85 10.24 -4.36 13.54
CA LYS A 85 11.20 -3.27 13.83
C LYS A 85 12.53 -3.43 13.09
N ARG A 86 12.92 -4.66 12.76
CA ARG A 86 14.15 -4.92 11.99
C ARG A 86 14.12 -4.31 10.59
N TYR A 87 12.93 -4.15 10.00
CA TYR A 87 12.76 -3.73 8.61
C TYR A 87 11.95 -2.42 8.47
N THR A 88 11.86 -1.64 9.55
CA THR A 88 11.10 -0.37 9.55
C THR A 88 11.92 0.79 10.10
N ALA A 89 11.66 2.00 9.64
CA ALA A 89 12.35 3.21 10.10
C ALA A 89 12.12 3.46 11.61
N LYS A 90 13.15 3.90 12.34
CA LYS A 90 13.06 4.18 13.79
C LYS A 90 11.96 5.19 14.13
N SER A 91 11.76 6.22 13.30
CA SER A 91 10.70 7.22 13.49
C SER A 91 9.31 6.59 13.49
N TYR A 92 9.08 5.62 12.59
CA TYR A 92 7.83 4.87 12.50
C TYR A 92 7.59 4.00 13.74
N GLN A 93 8.66 3.41 14.31
CA GLN A 93 8.58 2.54 15.49
C GLN A 93 8.15 3.28 16.77
N THR A 94 8.35 4.59 16.83
CA THR A 94 8.03 5.41 18.01
C THR A 94 6.65 6.08 17.95
N LEU A 95 5.91 5.88 16.87
CA LEU A 95 4.61 6.51 16.68
C LEU A 95 3.56 5.99 17.69
N PRO A 96 2.63 6.84 18.15
CA PRO A 96 1.55 6.41 19.02
C PRO A 96 0.61 5.46 18.29
N VAL A 97 0.02 4.51 19.02
CA VAL A 97 -1.05 3.67 18.49
C VAL A 97 -2.37 4.44 18.55
N ILE A 98 -2.92 4.77 17.39
CA ILE A 98 -4.20 5.48 17.25
C ILE A 98 -5.35 4.47 17.10
N GLY A 99 -5.10 3.28 16.55
CA GLY A 99 -6.13 2.27 16.27
C GLY A 99 -6.54 2.27 14.80
N GLY A 100 -7.71 1.72 14.47
CA GLY A 100 -8.13 1.68 13.06
C GLY A 100 -9.46 0.99 12.82
N MET A 101 -9.88 1.03 11.55
CA MET A 101 -11.14 0.51 11.05
C MET A 101 -11.19 -1.02 10.97
N VAL A 102 -10.04 -1.66 10.72
CA VAL A 102 -9.95 -3.10 10.41
C VAL A 102 -8.84 -3.79 11.18
N GLY A 103 -8.92 -5.13 11.25
CA GLY A 103 -7.90 -5.97 11.86
C GLY A 103 -7.75 -5.70 13.36
N GLN A 104 -6.50 -5.67 13.85
CA GLN A 104 -6.20 -5.45 15.27
C GLN A 104 -6.45 -4.02 15.73
N GLY A 105 -6.70 -3.08 14.81
CA GLY A 105 -6.97 -1.69 15.16
C GLY A 105 -8.27 -1.48 15.92
N ARG A 106 -9.27 -2.37 15.74
CA ARG A 106 -10.61 -2.38 16.34
C ARG A 106 -11.41 -1.07 16.24
N ASN A 107 -10.96 0.00 16.89
CA ASN A 107 -11.54 1.34 16.87
C ASN A 107 -10.46 2.42 16.95
N ILE A 108 -10.74 3.61 16.45
CA ILE A 108 -9.86 4.78 16.58
C ILE A 108 -10.00 5.42 17.97
N ASN A 109 -8.88 5.65 18.64
CA ASN A 109 -8.80 6.54 19.79
C ASN A 109 -8.84 8.00 19.31
N GLN A 110 -10.01 8.63 19.45
CA GLN A 110 -10.28 9.98 18.94
C GLN A 110 -9.44 11.06 19.64
N GLU A 111 -9.19 10.91 20.95
CA GLU A 111 -8.39 11.87 21.71
C GLU A 111 -6.94 11.87 21.23
N VAL A 112 -6.37 10.66 21.05
CA VAL A 112 -5.00 10.52 20.53
C VAL A 112 -4.91 11.03 19.09
N LEU A 113 -5.91 10.74 18.25
CA LEU A 113 -5.96 11.26 16.88
C LEU A 113 -5.99 12.79 16.86
N LEU A 114 -6.87 13.42 17.64
CA LEU A 114 -7.00 14.88 17.70
C LEU A 114 -5.72 15.53 18.28
N ALA A 115 -5.11 14.93 19.30
CA ALA A 115 -3.83 15.38 19.84
C ALA A 115 -2.70 15.26 18.80
N ALA A 116 -2.77 14.27 17.92
CA ALA A 116 -1.85 14.09 16.80
C ALA A 116 -2.11 15.06 15.63
N LYS A 117 -3.16 15.89 15.66
CA LYS A 117 -3.41 16.97 14.67
C LYS A 117 -3.17 16.55 13.20
N PRO A 118 -3.95 15.60 12.66
CA PRO A 118 -3.84 15.20 11.26
C PRO A 118 -4.17 16.38 10.32
N ASP A 119 -3.40 16.51 9.25
CA ASP A 119 -3.75 17.35 8.12
C ASP A 119 -4.84 16.67 7.28
N VAL A 120 -4.69 15.36 7.03
CA VAL A 120 -5.65 14.55 6.27
C VAL A 120 -5.71 13.11 6.79
N ILE A 121 -6.84 12.44 6.54
CA ILE A 121 -7.04 11.01 6.80
C ILE A 121 -7.08 10.24 5.48
N VAL A 122 -6.48 9.06 5.44
CA VAL A 122 -6.66 8.10 4.33
C VAL A 122 -7.57 6.97 4.78
N ILE A 123 -8.64 6.75 4.01
CA ILE A 123 -9.59 5.66 4.19
C ILE A 123 -9.43 4.68 3.04
N TRP A 124 -9.26 3.40 3.37
CA TRP A 124 -9.39 2.36 2.36
C TRP A 124 -10.84 2.29 1.90
N ALA A 125 -11.05 2.71 0.65
CA ALA A 125 -12.29 2.61 -0.08
C ALA A 125 -12.51 1.15 -0.43
N GLY A 126 -13.30 0.44 0.38
CA GLY A 126 -13.95 -0.78 -0.05
C GLY A 126 -15.30 -0.47 -0.69
N ARG A 127 -16.00 -1.49 -1.19
CA ARG A 127 -17.44 -1.38 -1.51
C ARG A 127 -18.15 -0.70 -0.35
N VAL A 128 -18.70 0.50 -0.58
CA VAL A 128 -19.28 1.43 0.41
C VAL A 128 -19.99 0.67 1.53
N SER A 129 -19.24 0.40 2.60
CA SER A 129 -19.73 -0.39 3.72
C SER A 129 -20.29 0.56 4.78
N ALA A 130 -21.24 0.07 5.59
CA ALA A 130 -21.73 0.85 6.73
C ALA A 130 -20.58 1.27 7.67
N VAL A 131 -19.53 0.43 7.77
CA VAL A 131 -18.32 0.73 8.54
C VAL A 131 -17.59 1.93 7.96
N THR A 132 -17.32 1.95 6.65
CA THR A 132 -16.66 3.08 5.98
C THR A 132 -17.42 4.38 6.23
N ARG A 133 -18.75 4.38 6.03
CA ARG A 133 -19.59 5.56 6.27
C ARG A 133 -19.53 6.08 7.70
N ASN A 134 -19.50 5.21 8.70
CA ASN A 134 -19.38 5.62 10.11
C ASN A 134 -18.07 6.39 10.37
N TYR A 135 -16.96 5.96 9.76
CA TYR A 135 -15.68 6.66 9.86
C TYR A 135 -15.70 7.99 9.12
N GLU A 136 -16.27 8.04 7.92
CA GLU A 136 -16.43 9.30 7.16
C GLU A 136 -17.26 10.34 7.94
N GLU A 137 -18.39 9.92 8.52
CA GLU A 137 -19.20 10.79 9.38
C GLU A 137 -18.44 11.27 10.62
N MET A 138 -17.63 10.40 11.23
CA MET A 138 -16.80 10.75 12.37
C MET A 138 -15.79 11.85 12.00
N PHE A 139 -15.07 11.71 10.88
CA PHE A 139 -14.10 12.72 10.44
C PHE A 139 -14.76 14.02 9.99
N ALA A 140 -15.95 13.94 9.37
CA ALA A 140 -16.76 15.11 9.05
C ALA A 140 -17.12 15.92 10.31
N ARG A 141 -17.56 15.26 11.39
CA ARG A 141 -17.86 15.91 12.69
C ARG A 141 -16.62 16.54 13.32
N MET A 142 -15.46 15.90 13.18
CA MET A 142 -14.17 16.42 13.63
C MET A 142 -13.60 17.53 12.74
N LYS A 143 -14.21 17.77 11.56
CA LYS A 143 -13.72 18.70 10.54
C LYS A 143 -12.31 18.39 10.04
N ILE A 144 -11.97 17.10 9.97
CA ILE A 144 -10.70 16.63 9.40
C ILE A 144 -10.98 16.14 7.97
N PRO A 145 -10.29 16.63 6.95
CA PRO A 145 -10.46 16.15 5.59
C PRO A 145 -9.97 14.70 5.48
N TRP A 146 -10.65 13.89 4.67
CA TRP A 146 -10.25 12.51 4.38
C TRP A 146 -10.18 12.25 2.88
N PHE A 147 -9.56 11.16 2.47
CA PHE A 147 -9.52 10.68 1.09
C PHE A 147 -9.83 9.19 1.04
N ASN A 148 -10.68 8.80 0.11
CA ASN A 148 -10.95 7.40 -0.19
C ASN A 148 -9.95 6.88 -1.23
N VAL A 149 -9.25 5.79 -0.90
CA VAL A 149 -8.23 5.13 -1.72
C VAL A 149 -8.63 3.67 -1.95
N CYS A 150 -8.77 3.27 -3.22
CA CYS A 150 -9.11 1.90 -3.58
C CYS A 150 -7.88 0.99 -3.39
N LEU A 151 -8.03 -0.08 -2.60
CA LEU A 151 -6.96 -1.04 -2.27
C LEU A 151 -7.54 -2.47 -2.17
N ASP A 152 -8.63 -2.74 -2.90
CA ASP A 152 -9.40 -3.99 -2.78
C ASP A 152 -8.68 -5.18 -3.45
N THR A 153 -7.98 -4.89 -4.55
CA THR A 153 -7.29 -5.85 -5.41
C THR A 153 -5.83 -5.46 -5.57
N ILE A 154 -4.99 -6.42 -5.97
CA ILE A 154 -3.59 -6.12 -6.28
C ILE A 154 -3.47 -5.12 -7.47
N ASP A 155 -4.44 -5.12 -8.38
CA ASP A 155 -4.48 -4.25 -9.54
C ASP A 155 -4.80 -2.78 -9.20
N ASP A 156 -5.29 -2.48 -8.00
CA ASP A 156 -5.56 -1.10 -7.57
C ASP A 156 -4.28 -0.34 -7.16
N TYR A 157 -3.22 -1.07 -6.77
CA TYR A 157 -2.03 -0.47 -6.17
C TYR A 157 -1.27 0.52 -7.07
N PRO A 158 -1.07 0.29 -8.38
CA PRO A 158 -0.41 1.27 -9.24
C PRO A 158 -1.08 2.65 -9.19
N GLU A 159 -2.39 2.72 -9.35
CA GLU A 159 -3.13 3.99 -9.33
C GLU A 159 -3.21 4.59 -7.92
N ALA A 160 -3.34 3.75 -6.88
CA ALA A 160 -3.29 4.20 -5.50
C ALA A 160 -1.94 4.85 -5.15
N ILE A 161 -0.82 4.28 -5.63
CA ILE A 161 0.53 4.84 -5.48
C ILE A 161 0.60 6.23 -6.12
N LEU A 162 0.14 6.38 -7.38
CA LEU A 162 0.15 7.68 -8.06
C LEU A 162 -0.75 8.70 -7.35
N PHE A 163 -1.93 8.28 -6.92
CA PHE A 163 -2.88 9.14 -6.22
C PHE A 163 -2.30 9.66 -4.90
N VAL A 164 -1.85 8.76 -4.00
CA VAL A 164 -1.28 9.15 -2.71
C VAL A 164 0.03 9.92 -2.91
N GLY A 165 0.82 9.56 -3.93
CA GLY A 165 1.99 10.31 -4.35
C GLY A 165 1.69 11.77 -4.68
N ARG A 166 0.64 12.02 -5.48
CA ARG A 166 0.19 13.39 -5.79
C ARG A 166 -0.33 14.10 -4.54
N LEU A 167 -1.10 13.42 -3.70
CA LEU A 167 -1.62 13.95 -2.43
C LEU A 167 -0.48 14.46 -1.54
N LEU A 168 0.61 13.71 -1.43
CA LEU A 168 1.78 14.06 -0.61
C LEU A 168 2.80 14.98 -1.32
N GLY A 169 2.58 15.32 -2.59
CA GLY A 169 3.58 16.02 -3.41
C GLY A 169 4.88 15.23 -3.63
N ARG A 170 4.80 13.89 -3.67
CA ARG A 170 5.91 12.94 -3.88
C ARG A 170 5.84 12.28 -5.26
N LYS A 171 5.77 13.09 -6.32
CA LYS A 171 5.44 12.63 -7.67
C LYS A 171 6.49 11.69 -8.25
N GLU A 172 7.77 12.02 -8.10
CA GLU A 172 8.90 11.25 -8.62
C GLU A 172 8.98 9.89 -7.93
N ARG A 173 8.86 9.90 -6.60
CA ARG A 173 8.82 8.70 -5.78
C ARG A 173 7.64 7.79 -6.15
N ALA A 174 6.47 8.37 -6.34
CA ALA A 174 5.29 7.62 -6.76
C ALA A 174 5.44 7.04 -8.17
N ALA A 175 6.03 7.77 -9.11
CA ALA A 175 6.30 7.29 -10.46
C ALA A 175 7.24 6.08 -10.46
N GLU A 176 8.27 6.09 -9.60
CA GLU A 176 9.20 4.98 -9.42
C GLU A 176 8.49 3.71 -8.91
N LEU A 177 7.74 3.84 -7.80
CA LEU A 177 6.99 2.72 -7.22
C LEU A 177 5.90 2.19 -8.16
N HIS A 178 5.21 3.09 -8.86
CA HIS A 178 4.22 2.74 -9.88
C HIS A 178 4.87 1.95 -11.03
N GLY A 179 6.03 2.38 -11.53
CA GLY A 179 6.76 1.70 -12.60
C GLY A 179 7.08 0.25 -12.23
N TYR A 180 7.59 0.03 -11.01
CA TYR A 180 7.81 -1.32 -10.49
C TYR A 180 6.50 -2.13 -10.39
N ALA A 181 5.44 -1.52 -9.86
CA ALA A 181 4.16 -2.19 -9.67
C ALA A 181 3.56 -2.67 -11.01
N VAL A 182 3.46 -1.77 -12.00
CA VAL A 182 2.97 -2.11 -13.35
C VAL A 182 3.82 -3.20 -14.00
N CYS A 183 5.15 -3.09 -13.93
CA CYS A 183 6.05 -4.08 -14.49
C CYS A 183 5.83 -5.46 -13.85
N SER A 184 5.75 -5.53 -12.52
CA SER A 184 5.56 -6.77 -11.77
C SER A 184 4.22 -7.44 -12.10
N LEU A 185 3.13 -6.66 -12.12
CA LEU A 185 1.81 -7.17 -12.45
C LEU A 185 1.74 -7.71 -13.88
N ASN A 186 2.30 -6.96 -14.84
CA ASN A 186 2.33 -7.39 -16.24
C ASN A 186 3.17 -8.66 -16.43
N GLN A 187 4.34 -8.75 -15.78
CA GLN A 187 5.19 -9.93 -15.85
C GLN A 187 4.44 -11.19 -15.39
N VAL A 188 3.72 -11.11 -14.25
CA VAL A 188 2.92 -12.23 -13.74
C VAL A 188 1.77 -12.55 -14.71
N LYS A 189 0.99 -11.55 -15.13
CA LYS A 189 -0.14 -11.72 -16.07
C LYS A 189 0.29 -12.39 -17.38
N THR A 190 1.42 -11.97 -17.95
CA THR A 190 1.96 -12.57 -19.17
C THR A 190 2.40 -14.01 -18.95
N SER A 191 3.08 -14.32 -17.84
CA SER A 191 3.50 -15.69 -17.53
C SER A 191 2.33 -16.65 -17.30
N VAL A 192 1.19 -16.18 -16.77
CA VAL A 192 0.01 -17.02 -16.50
C VAL A 192 -0.93 -17.17 -17.70
N ALA A 193 -0.93 -16.24 -18.66
CA ALA A 193 -1.89 -16.21 -19.77
C ALA A 193 -1.90 -17.48 -20.63
N GLY A 194 -0.78 -18.20 -20.70
CA GLY A 194 -0.64 -19.44 -21.47
C GLY A 194 -0.83 -20.73 -20.67
N ILE A 195 -1.28 -20.68 -19.42
CA ILE A 195 -1.43 -21.86 -18.55
C ILE A 195 -2.86 -22.40 -18.65
N PRO A 196 -3.08 -23.59 -19.24
CA PRO A 196 -4.40 -24.22 -19.28
C PRO A 196 -4.94 -24.44 -17.87
N GLU A 197 -6.24 -24.24 -17.65
CA GLU A 197 -6.86 -24.40 -16.33
C GLU A 197 -6.57 -25.79 -15.71
N ALA A 198 -6.60 -26.85 -16.53
CA ALA A 198 -6.30 -28.22 -16.11
C ALA A 198 -4.84 -28.43 -15.64
N SER A 199 -3.91 -27.54 -16.01
CA SER A 199 -2.50 -27.61 -15.61
C SER A 199 -2.18 -26.70 -14.41
N ARG A 200 -3.17 -25.94 -13.90
CA ARG A 200 -2.94 -25.02 -12.79
C ARG A 200 -2.84 -25.78 -11.46
N PRO A 201 -1.80 -25.54 -10.63
CA PRO A 201 -1.67 -26.20 -9.34
C PRO A 201 -2.85 -25.90 -8.41
N LYS A 202 -3.37 -26.94 -7.75
CA LYS A 202 -4.31 -26.80 -6.64
C LYS A 202 -3.58 -26.28 -5.41
N VAL A 203 -4.03 -25.16 -4.86
CA VAL A 203 -3.40 -24.49 -3.73
C VAL A 203 -4.36 -24.43 -2.55
N TYR A 204 -3.89 -24.86 -1.38
CA TYR A 204 -4.57 -24.68 -0.11
C TYR A 204 -3.87 -23.59 0.72
N TYR A 205 -4.63 -22.63 1.24
CA TYR A 205 -4.13 -21.60 2.14
C TYR A 205 -4.46 -21.98 3.60
N ALA A 206 -3.46 -22.53 4.29
CA ALA A 206 -3.57 -22.95 5.67
C ALA A 206 -3.34 -21.77 6.63
N GLN A 207 -4.37 -21.51 7.43
CA GLN A 207 -4.37 -20.51 8.50
C GLN A 207 -4.71 -21.17 9.84
N GLY A 208 -4.36 -20.48 10.93
CA GLY A 208 -4.59 -20.96 12.29
C GLY A 208 -3.51 -21.94 12.76
N MET A 209 -3.47 -22.18 14.07
CA MET A 209 -2.43 -23.02 14.70
C MET A 209 -2.48 -24.49 14.26
N ASP A 210 -3.65 -24.97 13.83
CA ASP A 210 -3.88 -26.32 13.32
C ASP A 210 -3.85 -26.40 11.79
N GLY A 211 -3.70 -25.26 11.09
CA GLY A 211 -3.79 -25.17 9.64
C GLY A 211 -5.17 -25.49 9.06
N LEU A 212 -6.23 -25.49 9.89
CA LEU A 212 -7.59 -25.87 9.51
C LEU A 212 -8.56 -24.68 9.40
N CYS A 213 -8.02 -23.48 9.22
CA CYS A 213 -8.72 -22.32 8.71
C CYS A 213 -8.24 -22.00 7.28
N THR A 214 -9.12 -21.54 6.42
CA THR A 214 -8.77 -21.09 5.06
C THR A 214 -9.65 -19.92 4.63
N ASP A 215 -9.36 -19.36 3.46
CA ASP A 215 -10.22 -18.40 2.79
C ASP A 215 -10.65 -18.95 1.42
N PRO A 216 -11.87 -18.62 0.95
CA PRO A 216 -12.42 -19.17 -0.28
C PRO A 216 -11.95 -18.40 -1.52
N ALA A 217 -11.93 -19.07 -2.66
CA ALA A 217 -11.64 -18.49 -3.96
C ALA A 217 -12.45 -17.20 -4.20
N GLY A 218 -11.79 -16.15 -4.69
CA GLY A 218 -12.40 -14.83 -4.86
C GLY A 218 -12.52 -13.97 -3.59
N SER A 219 -12.08 -14.47 -2.43
CA SER A 219 -11.78 -13.63 -1.26
C SER A 219 -10.55 -12.78 -1.54
N MET A 220 -10.55 -11.53 -1.05
CA MET A 220 -9.37 -10.68 -1.11
C MET A 220 -8.15 -11.29 -0.39
N HIS A 221 -8.39 -12.21 0.55
CA HIS A 221 -7.35 -12.89 1.33
C HIS A 221 -6.63 -13.97 0.54
N THR A 222 -7.23 -14.47 -0.55
CA THR A 222 -6.63 -15.53 -1.39
C THR A 222 -6.44 -15.16 -2.84
N GLU A 223 -6.90 -13.97 -3.26
CA GLU A 223 -6.81 -13.43 -4.63
C GLU A 223 -5.47 -13.72 -5.33
N LEU A 224 -4.37 -13.65 -4.59
CA LEU A 224 -3.03 -13.84 -5.14
C LEU A 224 -2.82 -15.26 -5.72
N ILE A 225 -3.53 -16.27 -5.22
CA ILE A 225 -3.49 -17.64 -5.76
C ILE A 225 -3.97 -17.65 -7.20
N GLU A 226 -5.15 -17.10 -7.46
CA GLU A 226 -5.71 -17.08 -8.81
C GLU A 226 -4.94 -16.11 -9.72
N PHE A 227 -4.48 -14.98 -9.19
CA PHE A 227 -3.64 -14.03 -9.91
C PHE A 227 -2.34 -14.68 -10.43
N CYS A 228 -1.73 -15.55 -9.63
CA CYS A 228 -0.54 -16.32 -10.01
C CYS A 228 -0.84 -17.65 -10.73
N GLY A 229 -2.06 -17.81 -11.26
CA GLY A 229 -2.42 -18.99 -12.06
C GLY A 229 -2.51 -20.30 -11.27
N GLY A 230 -2.74 -20.23 -9.96
CA GLY A 230 -3.14 -21.37 -9.13
C GLY A 230 -4.66 -21.53 -9.08
N VAL A 231 -5.12 -22.63 -8.49
CA VAL A 231 -6.53 -22.89 -8.20
C VAL A 231 -6.70 -23.01 -6.69
N ASN A 232 -7.40 -22.06 -6.07
CA ASN A 232 -7.80 -22.21 -4.67
C ASN A 232 -8.78 -23.39 -4.55
N VAL A 233 -8.40 -24.38 -3.73
CA VAL A 233 -9.20 -25.60 -3.51
C VAL A 233 -10.48 -25.35 -2.72
N HIS A 234 -10.51 -24.30 -1.88
CA HIS A 234 -11.68 -23.93 -1.11
C HIS A 234 -12.55 -22.95 -1.91
N ARG A 235 -13.77 -23.37 -2.29
CA ARG A 235 -14.73 -22.55 -3.04
C ARG A 235 -16.04 -22.46 -2.27
N LYS A 236 -16.62 -21.26 -2.20
CA LYS A 236 -17.98 -21.03 -1.69
C LYS A 236 -18.96 -20.80 -2.83
N GLN A 237 -20.22 -21.20 -2.63
CA GLN A 237 -21.28 -21.05 -3.65
C GLN A 237 -21.77 -19.60 -3.81
N SER A 238 -21.62 -18.75 -2.78
CA SER A 238 -21.99 -17.32 -2.85
C SER A 238 -20.89 -16.42 -2.30
N ARG A 239 -20.71 -15.27 -2.97
CA ARG A 239 -19.79 -14.20 -2.56
C ARG A 239 -20.26 -13.43 -1.32
N ASP A 240 -21.54 -13.52 -0.98
CA ASP A 240 -22.10 -12.83 0.20
C ASP A 240 -21.65 -13.47 1.52
N ASN A 241 -21.05 -14.67 1.45
CA ASN A 241 -20.54 -15.43 2.59
C ASN A 241 -19.04 -15.22 2.84
N TYR A 242 -18.41 -14.19 2.28
CA TYR A 242 -16.96 -13.98 2.46
C TYR A 242 -16.56 -13.47 3.85
N GLY A 243 -17.48 -12.91 4.64
CA GLY A 243 -17.26 -12.60 6.07
C GLY A 243 -15.92 -11.91 6.37
N TYR A 244 -15.33 -12.18 7.53
CA TYR A 244 -13.95 -11.77 7.87
C TYR A 244 -12.88 -12.80 7.40
N GLY A 245 -13.27 -13.79 6.60
CA GLY A 245 -12.46 -14.95 6.23
C GLY A 245 -12.25 -15.96 7.36
N MET A 246 -11.19 -16.78 7.24
CA MET A 246 -10.85 -17.87 8.20
C MET A 246 -11.92 -18.95 8.36
N ASP A 247 -12.52 -19.40 7.25
CA ASP A 247 -13.44 -20.52 7.21
C ASP A 247 -12.82 -21.77 7.81
N LYS A 248 -13.52 -22.36 8.79
CA LYS A 248 -13.12 -23.63 9.39
C LYS A 248 -13.38 -24.76 8.40
N VAL A 249 -12.35 -25.58 8.19
CA VAL A 249 -12.44 -26.82 7.40
C VAL A 249 -11.97 -27.99 8.25
N THR A 250 -12.40 -29.21 7.93
CA THR A 250 -11.86 -30.41 8.59
C THR A 250 -10.63 -30.90 7.86
N LEU A 251 -9.81 -31.72 8.52
CA LEU A 251 -8.66 -32.32 7.86
C LEU A 251 -9.09 -33.24 6.70
N GLU A 252 -10.20 -33.97 6.86
CA GLU A 252 -10.77 -34.81 5.79
C GLU A 252 -11.12 -33.98 4.56
N GLN A 253 -11.63 -32.76 4.76
CA GLN A 253 -11.89 -31.84 3.66
C GLN A 253 -10.60 -31.42 2.94
N VAL A 254 -9.52 -31.16 3.69
CA VAL A 254 -8.20 -30.85 3.11
C VAL A 254 -7.62 -32.05 2.36
N MET A 255 -7.82 -33.27 2.87
CA MET A 255 -7.44 -34.51 2.19
C MET A 255 -8.22 -34.70 0.88
N LEU A 256 -9.52 -34.37 0.85
CA LEU A 256 -10.33 -34.42 -0.37
C LEU A 256 -9.92 -33.37 -1.39
N TYR A 257 -9.47 -32.19 -0.94
CA TYR A 257 -8.88 -31.19 -1.83
C TYR A 257 -7.61 -31.70 -2.52
N ASP A 258 -6.82 -32.51 -1.81
CA ASP A 258 -5.53 -33.06 -2.25
C ASP A 258 -4.66 -32.01 -2.97
N PRO A 259 -4.28 -30.92 -2.28
CA PRO A 259 -3.58 -29.80 -2.91
C PRO A 259 -2.17 -30.18 -3.41
N ASP A 260 -1.75 -29.52 -4.49
CA ASP A 260 -0.39 -29.59 -5.04
C ASP A 260 0.59 -28.67 -4.29
N ALA A 261 0.08 -27.64 -3.61
CA ALA A 261 0.86 -26.77 -2.74
C ALA A 261 0.03 -26.30 -1.54
N ILE A 262 0.67 -26.15 -0.38
CA ILE A 262 0.08 -25.55 0.82
C ILE A 262 0.84 -24.26 1.14
N LEU A 263 0.14 -23.13 1.14
CA LEU A 263 0.67 -21.86 1.64
C LEU A 263 0.30 -21.75 3.12
N ILE A 264 1.28 -21.53 3.98
CA ILE A 264 1.12 -21.54 5.44
C ILE A 264 1.39 -20.15 5.99
N LYS A 265 0.46 -19.62 6.78
CA LYS A 265 0.65 -18.32 7.45
C LYS A 265 1.40 -18.47 8.79
N GLU A 266 1.07 -19.48 9.59
CA GLU A 266 1.62 -19.66 10.94
C GLU A 266 2.90 -20.50 10.95
N LYS A 267 4.01 -19.91 11.42
CA LYS A 267 5.31 -20.59 11.58
C LYS A 267 5.22 -21.85 12.45
N ALA A 268 4.39 -21.84 13.49
CA ALA A 268 4.20 -22.99 14.37
C ALA A 268 3.63 -24.19 13.61
N PHE A 269 2.56 -23.98 12.83
CA PHE A 269 1.98 -25.03 12.00
C PHE A 269 2.97 -25.52 10.93
N TYR A 270 3.70 -24.62 10.29
CA TYR A 270 4.74 -24.99 9.31
C TYR A 270 5.80 -25.93 9.91
N ALA A 271 6.21 -25.70 11.16
CA ALA A 271 7.20 -26.55 11.84
C ALA A 271 6.66 -27.97 12.13
N GLU A 272 5.36 -28.12 12.32
CA GLU A 272 4.74 -29.38 12.75
C GLU A 272 4.19 -30.21 11.58
N VAL A 273 3.73 -29.58 10.50
CA VAL A 273 2.95 -30.22 9.41
C VAL A 273 3.64 -31.44 8.79
N PHE A 274 4.97 -31.42 8.66
CA PHE A 274 5.74 -32.53 8.09
C PHE A 274 5.86 -33.73 9.03
N SER A 275 5.75 -33.50 10.34
CA SER A 275 5.88 -34.53 11.37
C SER A 275 4.53 -35.16 11.73
N ASP A 276 3.44 -34.39 11.62
CA ASP A 276 2.09 -34.81 11.99
C ASP A 276 1.58 -35.97 11.11
N PRO A 277 1.36 -37.18 11.68
CA PRO A 277 0.88 -38.35 10.94
C PRO A 277 -0.43 -38.11 10.18
N ARG A 278 -1.27 -37.20 10.67
CA ARG A 278 -2.58 -36.92 10.10
C ARG A 278 -2.45 -36.23 8.73
N TRP A 279 -1.40 -35.43 8.53
CA TRP A 279 -1.17 -34.67 7.29
C TRP A 279 -0.37 -35.43 6.22
N ARG A 280 0.32 -36.51 6.58
CA ARG A 280 1.26 -37.25 5.69
C ARG A 280 0.64 -37.80 4.40
N ARG A 281 -0.69 -38.00 4.36
CA ARG A 281 -1.39 -38.52 3.17
C ARG A 281 -1.65 -37.45 2.11
N ILE A 282 -1.61 -36.17 2.47
CA ILE A 282 -1.84 -35.06 1.55
C ILE A 282 -0.66 -34.93 0.59
N LYS A 283 -0.94 -34.82 -0.72
CA LYS A 283 0.10 -34.75 -1.77
C LYS A 283 1.16 -33.69 -1.49
N ALA A 284 0.77 -32.44 -1.25
CA ALA A 284 1.70 -31.35 -0.98
C ALA A 284 2.65 -31.64 0.21
N VAL A 285 2.17 -32.29 1.27
CA VAL A 285 3.00 -32.62 2.45
C VAL A 285 4.02 -33.69 2.10
N ARG A 286 3.59 -34.76 1.40
CA ARG A 286 4.46 -35.85 0.93
C ARG A 286 5.55 -35.35 -0.03
N GLU A 287 5.20 -34.42 -0.90
CA GLU A 287 6.11 -33.82 -1.90
C GLU A 287 6.90 -32.62 -1.35
N LYS A 288 6.77 -32.32 -0.04
CA LYS A 288 7.40 -31.17 0.63
C LYS A 288 7.09 -29.82 -0.02
N ARG A 289 5.91 -29.69 -0.62
CA ARG A 289 5.35 -28.47 -1.22
C ARG A 289 4.48 -27.71 -0.23
N CYS A 290 4.96 -27.56 1.00
CA CYS A 290 4.38 -26.66 2.00
C CYS A 290 5.33 -25.47 2.16
N PHE A 291 4.81 -24.26 2.06
CA PHE A 291 5.61 -23.03 2.01
C PHE A 291 5.12 -22.06 3.07
N LEU A 292 6.03 -21.64 3.96
CA LEU A 292 5.76 -20.57 4.91
C LEU A 292 5.76 -19.24 4.16
N ILE A 293 4.69 -18.47 4.30
CA ILE A 293 4.58 -17.15 3.68
C ILE A 293 5.56 -16.18 4.38
N PRO A 294 6.45 -15.49 3.62
CA PRO A 294 7.32 -14.46 4.18
C PRO A 294 6.52 -13.29 4.80
N HIS A 295 6.99 -12.77 5.93
CA HIS A 295 6.22 -11.81 6.74
C HIS A 295 7.02 -10.67 7.39
N GLY A 296 8.29 -10.50 7.08
CA GLY A 296 9.07 -9.35 7.55
C GLY A 296 8.94 -8.15 6.60
N PRO A 297 8.84 -6.89 7.08
CA PRO A 297 8.06 -6.54 8.25
C PRO A 297 6.55 -6.76 8.04
N PHE A 298 6.10 -6.87 6.79
CA PHE A 298 4.70 -7.00 6.43
C PHE A 298 4.50 -8.29 5.66
N ASN A 299 3.34 -8.94 5.80
CA ASN A 299 3.04 -10.18 5.10
C ASN A 299 3.00 -10.01 3.58
N TRP A 300 3.64 -10.92 2.84
CA TRP A 300 3.73 -10.83 1.38
C TRP A 300 2.46 -11.28 0.65
N PHE A 301 1.53 -11.93 1.34
CA PHE A 301 0.34 -12.55 0.76
C PHE A 301 -0.94 -11.94 1.34
N ASP A 302 -1.09 -11.91 2.66
CA ASP A 302 -2.37 -11.59 3.32
C ASP A 302 -2.24 -11.17 4.81
N ARG A 303 -3.33 -10.65 5.40
CA ARG A 303 -3.49 -10.24 6.82
C ARG A 303 -2.39 -9.27 7.30
N PRO A 304 -2.30 -8.05 6.73
CA PRO A 304 -3.25 -7.48 5.77
C PRO A 304 -2.82 -7.66 4.29
N PRO A 305 -3.79 -7.65 3.35
CA PRO A 305 -3.54 -7.27 1.96
C PRO A 305 -2.72 -5.98 1.89
N SER A 306 -1.66 -5.92 1.09
CA SER A 306 -0.86 -4.70 0.96
C SER A 306 -0.07 -4.68 -0.36
N PHE A 307 0.67 -3.59 -0.61
CA PHE A 307 1.59 -3.48 -1.74
C PHE A 307 2.66 -4.58 -1.73
N MET A 308 2.91 -5.24 -0.59
CA MET A 308 3.83 -6.38 -0.48
C MET A 308 3.42 -7.54 -1.40
N ARG A 309 2.15 -7.62 -1.80
CA ARG A 309 1.67 -8.59 -2.79
C ARG A 309 2.36 -8.47 -4.14
N LEU A 310 2.94 -7.32 -4.48
CA LEU A 310 3.76 -7.17 -5.70
C LEU A 310 5.00 -8.07 -5.65
N LEU A 311 5.65 -8.18 -4.49
CA LEU A 311 6.75 -9.13 -4.26
C LEU A 311 6.20 -10.55 -4.03
N GLY A 312 5.12 -10.67 -3.26
CA GLY A 312 4.45 -11.95 -3.00
C GLY A 312 3.99 -12.67 -4.26
N ALA A 313 3.56 -11.94 -5.29
CA ALA A 313 3.17 -12.50 -6.58
C ALA A 313 4.37 -13.16 -7.26
N LYS A 314 5.53 -12.50 -7.27
CA LYS A 314 6.78 -13.03 -7.84
C LYS A 314 7.26 -14.27 -7.06
N TRP A 315 7.23 -14.21 -5.73
CA TRP A 315 7.51 -15.34 -4.86
C TRP A 315 6.59 -16.52 -5.15
N LEU A 316 5.28 -16.30 -5.22
CA LEU A 316 4.31 -17.35 -5.47
C LEU A 316 4.46 -17.94 -6.87
N MET A 317 4.75 -17.12 -7.88
CA MET A 317 5.06 -17.59 -9.24
C MET A 317 6.31 -18.47 -9.25
N SER A 318 7.36 -18.13 -8.50
CA SER A 318 8.57 -18.97 -8.39
C SER A 318 8.30 -20.35 -7.80
N ILE A 319 7.27 -20.47 -6.94
CA ILE A 319 6.86 -21.73 -6.30
C ILE A 319 5.93 -22.54 -7.20
N LEU A 320 4.91 -21.90 -7.78
CA LEU A 320 3.87 -22.58 -8.54
C LEU A 320 4.31 -22.90 -9.97
N HIS A 321 5.11 -22.02 -10.58
CA HIS A 321 5.47 -22.08 -12.00
C HIS A 321 6.95 -21.76 -12.26
N PRO A 322 7.93 -22.41 -11.58
CA PRO A 322 9.35 -22.08 -11.67
C PRO A 322 9.89 -22.09 -13.11
N GLU A 323 9.41 -22.99 -13.96
CA GLU A 323 9.84 -23.09 -15.36
C GLU A 323 9.35 -21.92 -16.23
N ARG A 324 8.20 -21.32 -15.89
CA ARG A 324 7.60 -20.19 -16.61
C ARG A 324 7.95 -18.83 -16.03
N PHE A 325 8.46 -18.83 -14.80
CA PHE A 325 8.84 -17.65 -14.06
C PHE A 325 10.21 -17.83 -13.39
N PRO A 326 11.28 -18.04 -14.19
CA PRO A 326 12.62 -18.09 -13.64
C PRO A 326 12.99 -16.72 -13.07
N ILE A 327 13.29 -16.67 -11.78
CA ILE A 327 13.60 -15.44 -11.08
C ILE A 327 14.63 -15.68 -9.97
N ASP A 328 15.56 -14.75 -9.82
CA ASP A 328 16.41 -14.65 -8.63
C ASP A 328 15.61 -13.98 -7.50
N MET A 329 14.93 -14.79 -6.69
CA MET A 329 14.13 -14.29 -5.57
C MET A 329 14.96 -13.55 -4.53
N MET A 330 16.25 -13.89 -4.34
CA MET A 330 17.11 -13.19 -3.39
C MET A 330 17.41 -11.77 -3.88
N GLY A 331 17.82 -11.63 -5.14
CA GLY A 331 18.04 -10.32 -5.77
C GLY A 331 16.77 -9.48 -5.81
N GLU A 332 15.64 -10.09 -6.20
CA GLU A 332 14.33 -9.43 -6.23
C GLU A 332 13.89 -8.94 -4.84
N THR A 333 14.07 -9.76 -3.81
CA THR A 333 13.73 -9.39 -2.42
C THR A 333 14.54 -8.18 -1.96
N LYS A 334 15.86 -8.18 -2.20
CA LYS A 334 16.73 -7.04 -1.84
C LYS A 334 16.33 -5.76 -2.59
N LEU A 335 16.06 -5.87 -3.90
CA LEU A 335 15.60 -4.76 -4.72
C LEU A 335 14.31 -4.17 -4.15
N PHE A 336 13.31 -5.03 -3.89
CA PHE A 336 12.02 -4.60 -3.39
C PHE A 336 12.10 -3.96 -2.00
N TYR A 337 12.91 -4.50 -1.08
CA TYR A 337 13.04 -3.95 0.26
C TYR A 337 13.75 -2.60 0.26
N ARG A 338 14.79 -2.43 -0.57
CA ARG A 338 15.41 -1.12 -0.78
C ARG A 338 14.38 -0.15 -1.35
N LEU A 339 13.68 -0.58 -2.40
CA LEU A 339 12.77 0.26 -3.15
C LEU A 339 11.56 0.67 -2.33
N PHE A 340 10.82 -0.24 -1.70
CA PHE A 340 9.57 0.07 -1.00
C PHE A 340 9.73 0.30 0.49
N LEU A 341 10.75 -0.27 1.13
CA LEU A 341 10.90 -0.19 2.60
C LEU A 341 12.07 0.67 3.05
N GLY A 342 12.97 1.06 2.13
CA GLY A 342 14.20 1.78 2.44
C GLY A 342 15.20 0.92 3.21
N VAL A 343 15.17 -0.40 3.03
CA VAL A 343 16.01 -1.34 3.77
C VAL A 343 16.99 -2.06 2.86
N ASP A 344 18.28 -1.93 3.15
CA ASP A 344 19.35 -2.73 2.54
C ASP A 344 19.50 -4.06 3.27
N LEU A 345 18.99 -5.13 2.66
CA LEU A 345 19.10 -6.48 3.22
C LEU A 345 20.47 -7.10 2.92
N SER A 346 21.06 -7.72 3.94
CA SER A 346 22.16 -8.68 3.74
C SER A 346 21.68 -9.98 3.09
N ASP A 347 22.61 -10.77 2.54
CA ASP A 347 22.32 -12.12 2.01
C ASP A 347 21.65 -13.01 3.06
N LYS A 348 22.14 -12.93 4.31
CA LYS A 348 21.61 -13.70 5.43
C LYS A 348 20.16 -13.32 5.71
N GLU A 349 19.85 -12.03 5.73
CA GLU A 349 18.48 -11.56 5.98
C GLU A 349 17.53 -11.91 4.85
N ALA A 350 17.96 -11.80 3.59
CA ALA A 350 17.16 -12.21 2.45
C ALA A 350 16.85 -13.72 2.49
N LYS A 351 17.83 -14.57 2.83
CA LYS A 351 17.63 -16.02 3.00
C LYS A 351 16.68 -16.35 4.16
N GLU A 352 16.87 -15.70 5.31
CA GLU A 352 15.97 -15.84 6.47
C GLU A 352 14.51 -15.51 6.10
N LEU A 353 14.28 -14.48 5.27
CA LEU A 353 12.94 -14.10 4.79
C LEU A 353 12.35 -15.11 3.81
N LEU A 354 13.18 -15.69 2.94
CA LEU A 354 12.76 -16.70 1.95
C LEU A 354 12.62 -18.12 2.55
N GLY A 355 13.11 -18.34 3.77
CA GLY A 355 13.09 -19.64 4.44
C GLY A 355 14.20 -20.59 3.98
N GLU A 356 15.33 -20.04 3.52
CA GLU A 356 16.50 -20.76 3.00
C GLU A 356 17.65 -20.91 4.01
#